data_AF-A0A537WT89-F1
#
_entry.id   AF-A0A537WT89-F1
#
_cell.length_a   1.000
_cell.length_b   1.000
_cell.length_c   1.000
_cell.angle_alpha   90.00
_cell.angle_beta   90.00
_cell.angle_gamma   90.00
#
_symmetry.space_group_name_H-M   'P 1'
#
loop_
_entity.id
_entity.type
_entity.pdbx_description
1 polymer ?
#
loop_
_entity_poly.entity_id
_entity_poly.type
_entity_poly.pdbx_seq_one_letter_code
_entity_poly.pdbx_strand_id
1 'polypeptide(L)' 'MALVLSGVFPGLGQFYNRQPVKGAVGLAAGIVFSWLAGRATPSDPLALDQAGFALFGPLCGLLVVWLWSIIDAWRAAGR' A
#
# COMPACT_ATOMS: atom_id res chain seq x y z
N MET A 1 1.41 12.75 -13.37
CA MET A 1 0.96 11.34 -13.51
C MET A 1 1.47 10.42 -12.42
N ALA A 2 2.75 10.52 -12.00
CA ALA A 2 3.30 9.69 -10.92
C ALA A 2 2.52 9.77 -9.58
N LEU A 3 1.94 10.93 -9.25
CA LEU A 3 1.11 11.11 -8.05
C LEU A 3 -0.20 10.30 -8.13
N VAL A 4 -0.92 10.42 -9.26
CA VAL A 4 -2.18 9.69 -9.52
C VAL A 4 -1.92 8.19 -9.50
N LEU A 5 -0.84 7.74 -10.13
CA LEU A 5 -0.48 6.33 -10.19
C LEU A 5 -0.08 5.76 -8.82
N SER A 6 0.61 6.53 -7.99
CA SER A 6 0.92 6.15 -6.60
C SER A 6 -0.31 6.14 -5.69
N GLY A 7 -1.36 6.88 -6.07
CA GLY A 7 -2.66 6.87 -5.39
C GLY A 7 -3.58 5.72 -5.82
N VAL A 8 -3.26 4.99 -6.90
CA VAL A 8 -4.00 3.78 -7.33
C VAL A 8 -3.29 2.53 -6.85
N PHE A 9 -1.97 2.45 -7.02
CA PHE A 9 -1.15 1.40 -6.43
C PHE A 9 0.14 1.97 -5.84
N PRO A 10 0.52 1.54 -4.64
CA PRO A 10 1.75 1.99 -4.02
C PRO A 10 2.93 1.48 -4.84
N GLY A 11 3.87 2.38 -5.13
CA GLY A 11 5.06 2.10 -5.93
C GLY A 11 4.92 2.36 -7.43
N LEU A 12 3.72 2.50 -8.01
CA LEU A 12 3.60 2.72 -9.47
C LEU A 12 4.22 4.05 -9.92
N GLY A 13 4.03 5.14 -9.17
CA GLY A 13 4.63 6.43 -9.53
C GLY A 13 6.16 6.45 -9.46
N GLN A 14 6.77 5.56 -8.67
CA GLN A 14 8.22 5.44 -8.56
C GLN A 14 8.85 4.91 -9.85
N PHE A 15 8.16 4.02 -10.57
CA PHE A 15 8.63 3.53 -11.87
C PHE A 15 8.70 4.68 -12.90
N TYR A 16 7.73 5.59 -12.86
CA TYR A 16 7.74 6.79 -13.71
C TYR A 16 8.85 7.77 -13.32
N ASN A 17 9.19 7.85 -12.03
CA ASN A 17 10.29 8.69 -11.53
C ASN A 17 11.68 8.03 -11.69
N ARG A 18 11.81 7.00 -12.54
CA ARG A 18 13.04 6.20 -12.75
C ARG A 18 13.63 5.62 -11.45
N GLN A 19 12.78 5.30 -10.48
CA GLN A 19 13.15 4.69 -9.21
C GLN A 19 12.58 3.25 -9.10
N PRO A 20 13.06 2.30 -9.94
CA PRO A 20 12.46 0.97 -10.07
C PRO A 20 12.55 0.15 -8.78
N VAL A 21 13.62 0.31 -7.99
CA VAL A 21 13.78 -0.39 -6.71
C VAL A 21 12.70 0.04 -5.72
N LYS A 22 12.48 1.35 -5.55
CA LYS A 22 11.43 1.87 -4.66
C LYS A 22 10.04 1.49 -5.14
N GLY A 23 9.83 1.49 -6.46
CA GLY A 23 8.59 1.03 -7.06
C GLY A 23 8.31 -0.43 -6.76
N ALA A 24 9.30 -1.31 -6.96
CA ALA A 24 9.17 -2.74 -6.67
C ALA A 24 8.90 -2.99 -5.18
N VAL A 25 9.59 -2.28 -4.27
CA VAL A 25 9.34 -2.38 -2.82
C VAL A 25 7.93 -1.93 -2.46
N GLY A 26 7.46 -0.80 -3.00
CA GLY A 26 6.11 -0.29 -2.75
C GLY A 26 5.03 -1.26 -3.24
N LEU A 27 5.22 -1.82 -4.44
CA LEU A 27 4.29 -2.78 -5.03
C LEU A 27 4.27 -4.10 -4.25
N ALA A 28 5.45 -4.64 -3.93
CA ALA A 28 5.58 -5.86 -3.15
C ALA A 28 4.96 -5.71 -1.75
N ALA A 29 5.25 -4.61 -1.04
CA ALA A 29 4.63 -4.30 0.24
C ALA A 29 3.11 -4.18 0.12
N GLY A 30 2.62 -3.48 -0.91
CA GLY A 30 1.19 -3.38 -1.21
C GLY A 30 0.51 -4.74 -1.41
N ILE A 31 1.11 -5.61 -2.21
CA ILE A 31 0.63 -6.98 -2.45
C ILE A 31 0.61 -7.79 -1.15
N VAL A 32 1.71 -7.77 -0.38
CA VAL A 32 1.83 -8.54 0.87
C VAL A 32 0.80 -8.08 1.89
N PHE A 33 0.65 -6.78 2.14
CA PHE A 33 -0.33 -6.28 3.09
C PHE A 33 -1.77 -6.53 2.63
N SER A 34 -2.05 -6.45 1.33
CA SER A 34 -3.38 -6.78 0.79
C SER A 34 -3.70 -8.27 0.93
N TRP A 35 -2.71 -9.14 0.70
CA TRP A 35 -2.85 -10.58 0.90
C TRP A 35 -3.07 -10.93 2.38
N LEU A 36 -2.30 -10.31 3.28
CA LEU A 36 -2.47 -10.48 4.73
C LEU A 36 -3.85 -9.99 5.20
N ALA A 37 -4.30 -8.82 4.72
CA ALA A 37 -5.63 -8.31 5.02
C ALA A 37 -6.71 -9.28 4.54
N GLY A 38 -6.63 -9.75 3.29
CA GLY A 38 -7.59 -10.72 2.74
C GLY A 38 -7.61 -12.06 3.49
N ARG A 39 -6.46 -12.51 4.02
CA ARG A 39 -6.38 -13.70 4.88
C ARG A 39 -6.97 -13.49 6.27
N ALA A 40 -6.91 -12.27 6.78
CA ALA A 40 -7.43 -11.90 8.08
C ALA A 40 -8.92 -11.51 8.04
N THR A 41 -9.46 -11.19 6.86
CA THR A 41 -10.89 -10.91 6.67
C THR A 41 -11.71 -12.17 6.98
N PRO A 42 -12.57 -12.14 8.00
CA PRO A 42 -13.45 -13.25 8.30
C PRO A 42 -14.44 -13.47 7.15
N SER A 43 -14.75 -14.73 6.84
CA SER A 43 -15.78 -15.06 5.86
C SER A 43 -17.19 -14.74 6.35
N ASP A 44 -17.37 -14.69 7.68
CA ASP A 44 -18.61 -14.27 8.34
C ASP A 44 -18.48 -12.79 8.78
N PRO A 45 -19.31 -11.87 8.24
CA PRO A 45 -19.31 -10.48 8.64
C PRO A 45 -19.58 -10.25 10.13
N LEU A 46 -20.28 -11.17 10.81
CA LEU A 46 -20.57 -11.05 12.23
C LEU A 46 -19.35 -11.38 13.12
N ALA A 47 -18.32 -12.03 12.56
CA ALA A 47 -17.08 -12.35 13.26
C ALA A 47 -16.00 -11.25 13.13
N LEU A 48 -16.32 -10.12 12.49
CA LEU A 48 -15.40 -8.97 12.32
C LEU A 48 -14.89 -8.42 13.65
N ASP A 49 -15.70 -8.49 14.71
CA ASP A 49 -15.32 -8.01 16.05
C ASP A 49 -14.14 -8.80 16.65
N GLN A 50 -13.94 -10.05 16.21
CA GLN A 50 -12.80 -10.89 16.60
C GLN A 50 -11.57 -10.73 15.68
N ALA A 51 -11.71 -10.08 14.51
CA ALA A 51 -10.64 -9.95 13.54
C ALA A 51 -9.46 -9.10 14.06
N GLY A 52 -9.75 -8.14 14.95
CA GLY A 52 -8.76 -7.42 15.75
C GLY A 52 -7.51 -6.96 15.00
N PHE A 53 -6.35 -7.04 15.67
CA PHE A 53 -5.06 -6.60 15.11
C PHE A 53 -4.65 -7.37 13.84
N ALA A 54 -5.15 -8.60 13.66
CA ALA A 54 -4.80 -9.42 12.49
C ALA A 54 -5.32 -8.80 11.19
N LEU A 55 -6.46 -8.08 11.23
CA LEU A 55 -7.00 -7.35 10.08
C LEU A 55 -6.56 -5.87 10.07
N PHE A 56 -6.60 -5.20 11.23
CA PHE A 56 -6.24 -3.78 11.33
C PHE A 56 -4.76 -3.52 11.08
N GLY A 57 -3.86 -4.39 11.54
CA GLY A 57 -2.41 -4.25 11.35
C GLY A 57 -2.01 -4.19 9.87
N PRO A 58 -2.41 -5.16 9.04
CA PRO A 58 -2.17 -5.14 7.61
C PRO A 58 -2.79 -3.93 6.89
N LEU A 59 -4.01 -3.52 7.26
CA LEU A 59 -4.67 -2.35 6.68
C LEU A 59 -3.92 -1.04 7.01
N CYS A 60 -3.49 -0.88 8.26
CA CYS A 60 -2.65 0.25 8.67
C CYS A 60 -1.30 0.24 7.95
N GLY A 61 -0.67 -0.94 7.81
CA GLY A 61 0.55 -1.11 7.03
C GLY A 61 0.36 -0.69 5.57
N LEU A 62 -0.73 -1.14 4.94
CA LEU A 62 -1.09 -0.78 3.57
C LEU A 62 -1.28 0.74 3.42
N LEU A 63 -1.97 1.38 4.37
CA LEU A 63 -2.18 2.82 4.39
C LEU A 63 -0.84 3.59 4.51
N VAL A 64 0.06 3.15 5.39
CA VAL A 64 1.39 3.75 5.54
C VAL A 64 2.19 3.64 4.25
N VAL A 65 2.16 2.48 3.60
CA VAL A 65 2.85 2.24 2.32
C VAL A 65 2.28 3.13 1.21
N TRP A 66 0.96 3.30 1.16
CA TRP A 66 0.28 4.22 0.24
C TRP A 66 0.70 5.67 0.46
N LEU A 67 0.58 6.17 1.68
CA LEU A 67 0.96 7.54 2.03
C LEU A 67 2.43 7.80 1.71
N TRP A 68 3.32 6.86 2.06
CA TRP A 68 4.73 6.95 1.74
C TRP A 68 4.97 7.03 0.23
N SER A 69 4.31 6.18 -0.57
CA SER A 69 4.45 6.20 -2.02
C SER A 69 3.99 7.51 -2.63
N ILE A 70 2.88 8.09 -2.16
CA ILE A 70 2.36 9.37 -2.63
C ILE A 70 3.34 10.50 -2.29
N ILE A 71 3.83 10.54 -1.04
CA ILE A 71 4.75 11.58 -0.57
C ILE A 71 6.08 11.51 -1.33
N ASP A 72 6.67 10.32 -1.51
CA ASP A 72 7.93 10.18 -2.24
C ASP A 72 7.76 10.55 -3.72
N ALA A 73 6.64 10.14 -4.35
CA ALA A 73 6.32 10.54 -5.72
C ALA A 73 6.14 12.05 -5.87
N TRP A 74 5.52 12.72 -4.90
CA TRP A 74 5.39 14.19 -4.87
C TRP A 74 6.76 14.86 -4.72
N ARG A 75 7.57 14.44 -3.74
CA ARG A 75 8.91 14.99 -3.51
C ARG A 75 9.83 14.82 -4.71
N ALA A 76 9.71 13.72 -5.44
CA ALA A 76 10.47 13.46 -6.64
C ALA A 76 10.01 14.30 -7.85
N ALA A 77 8.76 14.75 -7.89
CA ALA A 77 8.26 15.64 -8.94
C ALA A 77 8.59 17.12 -8.69
N GLY A 78 8.87 17.51 -7.45
CA GLY A 78 9.30 18.86 -7.09
C GLY A 78 10.81 19.10 -7.15
N ARG A 79 11.59 18.07 -7.50
CA ARG A 79 13.04 18.14 -7.77
C ARG A 79 13.26 18.02 -9.27
#